data_AF-A0A7M3W5G4-F1
#
_entry.id   AF-A0A7M3W5G4-F1
#
_cell.length_a   1.000
_cell.length_b   1.000
_cell.length_c   1.000
_cell.angle_alpha   90.00
_cell.angle_beta   90.00
_cell.angle_gamma   90.00
#
_symmetry.space_group_name_H-M   'P 1'
#
loop_
_entity.id
_entity.type
_entity.pdbx_description
1 polymer ?
#
loop_
_entity_poly.entity_id
_entity_poly.type
_entity_poly.pdbx_seq_one_letter_code
_entity_poly.pdbx_strand_id
1 'polypeptide(L)'
;DMFANERRCTSWEEVMEEGRAMKATGTGITGGDPMLDLEKTLEAVVQLKAAFGPEHHVHVYTSIPFNPDRAKDFGDAGLDEIRF
;
A
#
# COMPACT_ATOMS: atom_id res chain seq x y z
N ASP A 1 5.10 8.45 10.57
CA ASP A 1 4.48 9.40 9.62
C ASP A 1 3.92 8.67 8.40
N MET A 2 3.12 9.34 7.58
CA MET A 2 2.57 8.81 6.33
C MET A 2 2.78 9.86 5.25
N PHE A 3 3.13 9.40 4.05
CA PHE A 3 3.36 10.25 2.90
C PHE A 3 2.74 9.61 1.66
N ALA A 4 2.21 10.44 0.77
CA ALA A 4 1.90 10.09 -0.60
C ALA A 4 2.80 10.96 -1.49
N ASN A 5 3.70 10.33 -2.25
CA ASN A 5 4.83 11.03 -2.87
C ASN A 5 5.59 11.88 -1.83
N GLU A 6 5.78 13.17 -2.09
CA GLU A 6 6.41 14.12 -1.16
C GLU A 6 5.42 14.80 -0.19
N ARG A 7 4.10 14.58 -0.36
CA ARG A 7 3.07 15.18 0.49
C ARG A 7 2.96 14.40 1.79
N ARG A 8 3.20 15.06 2.92
CA ARG A 8 2.89 14.50 4.25
C ARG A 8 1.38 14.38 4.40
N CYS A 9 0.93 13.21 4.81
CA CYS A 9 -0.48 12.89 5.02
C CYS A 9 -0.75 12.56 6.49
N THR A 10 -1.91 12.99 6.97
CA THR A 10 -2.44 12.71 8.31
C THR A 10 -3.67 11.82 8.27
N SER A 11 -4.23 11.60 7.07
CA SER A 11 -5.37 10.72 6.82
C SER A 11 -5.22 9.96 5.49
N TRP A 12 -5.96 8.87 5.32
CA TRP A 12 -6.04 8.16 4.05
C TRP A 12 -6.71 9.00 2.96
N GLU A 13 -7.64 9.87 3.32
CA GLU A 13 -8.29 10.77 2.36
C GLU A 13 -7.26 11.64 1.63
N GLU A 14 -6.29 12.21 2.35
CA GLU A 14 -5.19 12.99 1.76
C GLU A 14 -4.30 12.15 0.84
N VAL A 15 -4.10 10.87 1.15
CA VAL A 15 -3.38 9.91 0.27
C VAL A 15 -4.17 9.68 -1.02
N MET A 16 -5.50 9.51 -0.91
CA MET A 16 -6.36 9.30 -2.08
C MET A 16 -6.47 10.56 -2.94
N GLU A 17 -6.52 11.75 -2.33
CA GLU A 17 -6.46 13.03 -3.05
C GLU A 17 -5.20 13.10 -3.91
N GLU A 18 -4.04 12.78 -3.34
CA GLU A 18 -2.76 12.79 -4.05
C GLU A 18 -2.76 11.77 -5.21
N GLY A 19 -3.19 10.54 -4.95
CA GLY A 19 -3.29 9.51 -5.99
C GLY A 19 -4.25 9.90 -7.13
N ARG A 20 -5.38 10.56 -6.83
CA ARG A 20 -6.30 11.09 -7.85
C ARG A 20 -5.69 12.28 -8.60
N ALA A 21 -5.02 13.20 -7.90
CA ALA A 21 -4.42 14.39 -8.48
C ALA A 21 -3.37 14.04 -9.54
N MET A 22 -2.58 12.99 -9.29
CA MET A 22 -1.59 12.49 -10.26
C MET A 22 -2.14 11.50 -11.29
N LYS A 23 -3.43 11.13 -11.19
CA LYS A 23 -4.08 10.07 -11.99
C LYS A 23 -3.32 8.75 -11.89
N ALA A 24 -3.02 8.34 -10.67
CA ALA A 24 -2.29 7.11 -10.39
C ALA A 24 -2.98 5.90 -11.04
N THR A 25 -2.18 5.06 -11.69
CA THR A 25 -2.61 3.77 -12.26
C THR A 25 -2.17 2.57 -11.40
N GLY A 26 -1.41 2.84 -10.34
CA GLY A 26 -0.96 1.88 -9.34
C GLY A 26 -0.26 2.59 -8.17
N THR A 27 0.09 1.86 -7.13
CA THR A 27 0.75 2.39 -5.93
C THR A 27 1.83 1.43 -5.43
N GLY A 28 3.03 1.96 -5.19
CA GLY A 28 4.08 1.28 -4.46
C GLY A 28 4.11 1.75 -3.01
N ILE A 29 3.97 0.83 -2.05
CA ILE A 29 4.07 1.14 -0.63
C ILE A 29 5.52 0.97 -0.19
N THR A 30 6.08 2.04 0.38
CA THR A 30 7.45 2.11 0.88
C THR A 30 7.48 2.88 2.22
N GLY A 31 8.67 3.10 2.77
CA GLY A 31 8.87 3.84 4.01
C GLY A 31 9.47 2.91 5.05
N GLY A 32 10.79 2.99 5.25
CA GLY A 32 11.49 1.89 5.91
C GLY A 32 11.16 0.56 5.21
N ASP A 33 10.96 -0.50 5.99
CA ASP A 33 10.41 -1.75 5.50
C ASP A 33 8.91 -1.85 5.90
N PRO A 34 7.97 -1.96 4.94
CA PRO A 34 6.53 -2.09 5.22
C PRO A 34 6.18 -3.26 6.14
N MET A 35 7.04 -4.29 6.19
CA MET A 35 6.82 -5.44 7.09
C MET A 35 7.15 -5.13 8.56
N LEU A 36 7.69 -3.95 8.87
CA LEU A 36 7.84 -3.48 10.24
C LEU A 36 6.51 -2.99 10.84
N ASP A 37 5.57 -2.56 10.00
CA ASP A 37 4.22 -2.16 10.40
C ASP A 37 3.20 -2.82 9.45
N LEU A 38 3.04 -4.13 9.66
CA LEU A 38 2.22 -4.98 8.79
C LEU A 38 0.74 -4.58 8.79
N GLU A 39 0.20 -4.18 9.94
CA GLU A 39 -1.22 -3.83 10.08
C GLU A 39 -1.53 -2.57 9.27
N LYS A 40 -0.67 -1.55 9.37
CA LYS A 40 -0.81 -0.33 8.59
C LYS A 40 -0.62 -0.58 7.09
N THR A 41 0.29 -1.47 6.71
CA THR A 41 0.48 -1.83 5.29
C THR A 41 -0.74 -2.55 4.75
N LEU A 42 -1.34 -3.47 5.52
CA LEU A 42 -2.57 -4.15 5.14
C LEU A 42 -3.74 -3.16 5.00
N GLU A 43 -3.88 -2.23 5.96
CA GLU A 43 -4.87 -1.17 5.90
C GLU A 43 -4.68 -0.30 4.65
N ALA A 44 -3.43 0.06 4.30
CA ALA A 44 -3.13 0.81 3.09
C ALA A 44 -3.65 0.11 1.82
N VAL A 45 -3.40 -1.20 1.69
CA VAL A 45 -3.86 -1.99 0.54
C VAL A 45 -5.38 -1.94 0.43
N VAL A 46 -6.10 -2.17 1.53
CA VAL A 46 -7.58 -2.11 1.56
C VAL A 46 -8.09 -0.72 1.16
N GLN A 47 -7.49 0.34 1.71
CA GLN A 47 -7.89 1.72 1.41
C GLN A 47 -7.65 2.07 -0.06
N LEU A 48 -6.50 1.67 -0.61
CA LEU A 48 -6.16 1.91 -2.02
C LEU A 48 -7.11 1.17 -2.97
N LYS A 49 -7.37 -0.11 -2.72
CA LYS A 49 -8.30 -0.91 -3.54
C LYS A 49 -9.74 -0.40 -3.44
N ALA A 50 -10.17 0.06 -2.26
CA ALA A 50 -11.48 0.68 -2.09
C ALA A 50 -11.61 2.00 -2.85
N ALA A 51 -10.55 2.81 -2.89
CA ALA A 51 -10.58 4.14 -3.51
C ALA A 51 -10.36 4.14 -5.02
N PHE A 52 -9.52 3.24 -5.54
CA PHE A 52 -9.10 3.21 -6.95
C PHE A 52 -9.65 2.00 -7.72
N GLY A 53 -10.22 1.02 -7.01
CA GLY A 53 -10.82 -0.18 -7.59
C GLY A 53 -9.89 -1.40 -7.59
N PRO A 54 -10.46 -2.59 -7.87
CA PRO A 54 -9.72 -3.86 -7.81
C PRO A 54 -8.55 -3.94 -8.80
N GLU A 55 -8.64 -3.27 -9.94
CA GLU A 55 -7.62 -3.27 -11.01
C GLU A 55 -6.42 -2.35 -10.72
N HIS A 56 -6.48 -1.52 -9.67
CA HIS A 56 -5.39 -0.61 -9.33
C HIS A 56 -4.21 -1.39 -8.74
N HIS A 57 -3.09 -1.48 -9.46
CA HIS A 57 -1.96 -2.33 -9.05
C HIS A 57 -1.28 -1.80 -7.78
N VAL A 58 -1.25 -2.59 -6.71
CA VAL A 58 -0.60 -2.28 -5.44
C VAL A 58 0.54 -3.26 -5.19
N HIS A 59 1.73 -2.72 -4.93
CA HIS A 59 2.89 -3.54 -4.58
C HIS A 59 3.65 -2.97 -3.38
N VAL A 60 4.37 -3.85 -2.67
CA VAL A 60 5.22 -3.51 -1.51
C VAL A 60 6.68 -3.84 -1.82
N TYR A 61 7.61 -3.06 -1.28
CA TYR A 61 9.04 -3.39 -1.27
C TYR A 61 9.45 -3.84 0.13
N THR A 62 10.04 -5.02 0.28
CA THR A 62 10.52 -5.52 1.58
C THR A 62 11.82 -6.30 1.45
N SER A 63 12.72 -6.08 2.39
CA SER A 63 13.94 -6.87 2.57
C SER A 63 13.79 -7.95 3.66
N ILE A 64 12.65 -7.96 4.35
CA ILE A 64 12.35 -8.88 5.45
C ILE A 64 11.79 -10.18 4.86
N PRO A 65 12.27 -11.36 5.32
CA PRO A 65 11.67 -12.64 4.96
C PRO A 65 10.17 -12.64 5.22
N PHE A 66 9.40 -12.79 4.15
CA PHE A 66 7.96 -12.66 4.22
C PHE A 66 7.34 -13.96 4.74
N ASN A 67 6.61 -13.89 5.86
CA ASN A 67 5.92 -15.06 6.41
C ASN A 67 4.78 -15.50 5.47
N PRO A 68 4.78 -16.74 4.95
CA PRO A 68 3.74 -17.23 4.03
C PRO A 68 2.31 -17.12 4.56
N ASP A 69 2.10 -17.30 5.86
CA ASP A 69 0.76 -17.20 6.45
C ASP A 69 0.22 -15.77 6.34
N ARG A 70 1.09 -14.77 6.45
CA ARG A 70 0.75 -13.36 6.25
C ARG A 70 0.49 -13.05 4.78
N ALA A 71 1.03 -13.84 3.84
CA ALA A 71 0.95 -13.54 2.41
C ALA A 71 -0.49 -13.73 1.95
N LYS A 72 -1.18 -14.68 2.59
CA LYS A 72 -2.60 -14.89 2.43
C LYS A 72 -3.40 -13.65 2.80
N ASP A 73 -3.15 -13.05 3.97
CA ASP A 73 -3.86 -11.85 4.42
C ASP A 73 -3.71 -10.70 3.41
N PHE A 74 -2.50 -10.49 2.89
CA PHE A 74 -2.22 -9.48 1.89
C PHE A 74 -2.88 -9.77 0.54
N GLY A 75 -2.82 -11.03 0.09
CA GLY A 75 -3.53 -11.45 -1.12
C GLY A 75 -5.04 -11.27 -1.01
N ASP A 76 -5.64 -11.62 0.14
CA ASP A 76 -7.06 -11.44 0.43
C ASP A 76 -7.45 -9.95 0.47
N ALA A 77 -6.55 -9.08 0.93
CA ALA A 77 -6.73 -7.62 0.89
C ALA A 77 -6.58 -7.02 -0.52
N GLY A 78 -6.04 -7.78 -1.47
CA GLY A 78 -5.83 -7.37 -2.86
C GLY A 78 -4.42 -6.87 -3.17
N LEU A 79 -3.41 -7.20 -2.38
CA LEU A 79 -2.02 -6.90 -2.76
C LEU A 79 -1.65 -7.70 -4.02
N ASP A 80 -1.15 -7.04 -5.05
CA ASP A 80 -0.87 -7.68 -6.34
C ASP A 80 0.56 -8.25 -6.40
N GLU A 81 1.52 -7.62 -5.71
CA GLU A 81 2.94 -7.99 -5.85
C GLU A 81 3.76 -7.67 -4.59
N ILE A 82 4.65 -8.59 -4.22
CA ILE A 82 5.70 -8.38 -3.22
C ILE A 82 7.04 -8.32 -3.95
N ARG A 83 7.78 -7.23 -3.76
CA ARG A 83 9.12 -7.02 -4.31
C ARG A 83 10.17 -7.11 -3.21
N PHE A 84 11.33 -7.68 -3.55
CA PHE A 84 12.48 -7.88 -2.67
C PHE A 84 13.69 -7.07 -3.13
#